data_AF-A0A5B0RH24-F1
#
_entry.id   AF-A0A5B0RH24-F1
#
_cell.length_a   1.000
_cell.length_b   1.000
_cell.length_c   1.000
_cell.angle_alpha   90.00
_cell.angle_beta   90.00
_cell.angle_gamma   90.00
#
_symmetry.space_group_name_H-M   'P 1'
#
loop_
_entity.id
_entity.type
_entity.pdbx_description
1 polymer ?
#
loop_
_entity_poly.entity_id
_entity_poly.type
_entity_poly.pdbx_seq_one_letter_code
_entity_poly.pdbx_strand_id
1 'polypeptide(L)'
;MFHGTWGYVHTLDPTLIEGHDPKDFLLDSYKQAIKDSAKLKITPPIFMPTFEEEIHFCAAIKSQIAQVMMTYIATTDDPKKLVPLEPPTIDQITAKKPQITMLKLMLASDRCAEGVGKIFSDIIDQTYLTPKQFFSELQVMEGNLGTIMNLECLRSQRKPSGHKEESLGNIFMLLGATHTLWNIGQAIFLKHFENNKNQDDLGAWRTLQALGLPSEKPAVKKDFTLMLTSMQKIHEATLIHCLLLVMGIPQNSLPNEKLKLTAKSINHAIDLCYTRFFGCTALQNAEKSDSPKLFNLMTRLRDFATVIEANQAMKAGDIGRLLNIWRRCSPTCSLPCNPTFPPCHTKWTTRSFCGQGFLA
;
A
#
# COMPACT_ATOMS: atom_id res chain seq x y z
N MET A 1 15.92 13.50 12.19
CA MET A 1 16.09 12.48 11.12
C MET A 1 16.54 11.18 11.78
N PHE A 2 15.61 10.29 12.15
CA PHE A 2 15.94 8.99 12.75
C PHE A 2 16.52 8.08 11.66
N HIS A 3 17.85 7.95 11.66
CA HIS A 3 18.51 6.85 10.99
C HIS A 3 18.41 5.68 11.98
N GLY A 4 17.64 4.65 11.64
CA GLY A 4 17.26 3.60 12.57
C GLY A 4 18.46 2.87 13.17
N THR A 5 18.76 3.14 14.45
CA THR A 5 19.82 2.47 15.23
C THR A 5 19.42 1.08 15.71
N TRP A 6 18.14 0.74 15.56
CA TRP A 6 17.52 -0.39 16.21
C TRP A 6 16.59 -1.09 15.22
N GLY A 7 16.64 -2.41 15.20
CA GLY A 7 15.57 -3.25 14.72
C GLY A 7 14.79 -3.83 15.88
N TYR A 8 13.76 -4.61 15.59
CA TYR A 8 12.99 -5.33 16.60
C TYR A 8 12.62 -6.71 16.07
N VAL A 9 12.47 -7.66 16.99
CA VAL A 9 11.93 -8.99 16.74
C VAL A 9 10.53 -9.02 17.33
N HIS A 10 9.56 -9.41 16.51
CA HIS A 10 8.22 -9.73 16.98
C HIS A 10 8.16 -11.17 17.44
N THR A 11 7.71 -11.40 18.68
CA THR A 11 7.23 -12.73 19.06
C THR A 11 5.87 -12.92 18.40
N LEU A 12 5.75 -13.96 17.56
CA LEU A 12 4.49 -14.29 16.91
C LEU A 12 3.41 -14.59 17.96
N ASP A 13 2.22 -14.05 17.76
CA ASP A 13 1.07 -14.38 18.58
C ASP A 13 0.73 -15.87 18.39
N PRO A 14 0.73 -16.71 19.44
CA PRO A 14 0.43 -18.14 19.32
C PRO A 14 -0.92 -18.42 18.67
N THR A 15 -1.88 -17.52 18.81
CA THR A 15 -3.22 -17.65 18.21
C THR A 15 -3.19 -17.58 16.68
N LEU A 16 -2.13 -17.03 16.06
CA LEU A 16 -1.96 -17.02 14.60
C LEU A 16 -1.44 -18.36 14.06
N ILE A 17 -0.88 -19.21 14.93
CA ILE A 17 -0.33 -20.52 14.58
C ILE A 17 -1.28 -21.63 15.02
N GLU A 18 -2.20 -21.33 15.94
CA GLU A 18 -3.23 -22.24 16.41
C GLU A 18 -4.09 -22.77 15.25
N GLY A 19 -4.17 -24.09 15.13
CA GLY A 19 -4.91 -24.76 14.04
C GLY A 19 -4.08 -25.08 12.79
N HIS A 20 -2.82 -24.65 12.71
CA HIS A 20 -1.87 -25.03 11.65
C HIS A 20 -0.92 -26.14 12.11
N ASP A 21 -0.46 -27.01 11.20
CA ASP A 21 0.54 -28.03 11.54
C ASP A 21 1.90 -27.33 11.75
N PRO A 22 2.57 -27.49 12.91
CA PRO A 22 3.91 -26.96 13.13
C PRO A 22 4.92 -27.34 12.05
N LYS A 23 4.70 -28.47 11.36
CA LYS A 23 5.54 -28.91 10.23
C LYS A 23 5.47 -27.98 9.02
N ASP A 24 4.38 -27.24 8.85
CA ASP A 24 4.22 -26.30 7.73
C ASP A 24 5.22 -25.13 7.82
N PHE A 25 5.67 -24.79 9.03
CA PHE A 25 6.59 -23.70 9.31
C PHE A 25 8.07 -24.14 9.32
N LEU A 26 8.37 -25.40 8.99
CA LEU A 26 9.73 -25.91 8.91
C LEU A 26 10.46 -25.43 7.65
N LEU A 27 11.79 -25.33 7.76
CA LEU A 27 12.65 -24.93 6.65
C LEU A 27 12.51 -25.87 5.43
N ASP A 28 12.33 -27.17 5.65
CA ASP A 28 12.18 -28.14 4.56
C ASP A 28 10.86 -27.97 3.82
N SER A 29 9.77 -27.72 4.54
CA SER A 29 8.46 -27.39 3.98
C SER A 29 8.53 -26.11 3.15
N TYR A 30 9.18 -25.06 3.67
CA TYR A 30 9.44 -23.82 2.92
C TYR A 30 10.24 -24.08 1.64
N LYS A 31 11.36 -24.82 1.72
CA LYS A 31 12.18 -25.14 0.54
C LYS A 31 11.40 -25.93 -0.51
N GLN A 32 10.54 -26.85 -0.07
CA GLN A 32 9.69 -27.61 -0.97
C GLN A 32 8.67 -26.68 -1.65
N ALA A 33 8.02 -25.79 -0.89
CA ALA A 33 7.10 -24.80 -1.43
C ALA A 33 7.77 -23.87 -2.47
N ILE A 34 9.00 -23.41 -2.22
CA ILE A 34 9.76 -22.60 -3.19
C ILE A 34 10.13 -23.40 -4.45
N LYS A 35 10.45 -24.69 -4.32
CA LYS A 35 10.70 -25.54 -5.49
C LYS A 35 9.43 -25.76 -6.31
N ASP A 36 8.29 -25.93 -5.65
CA ASP A 36 7.02 -26.15 -6.32
C ASP A 36 6.46 -24.85 -6.92
N SER A 37 6.76 -23.69 -6.34
CA SER A 37 6.40 -22.39 -6.92
C SER A 37 7.11 -22.13 -8.26
N ALA A 38 8.29 -22.70 -8.49
CA ALA A 38 8.96 -22.64 -9.80
C ALA A 38 8.17 -23.37 -10.91
N LYS A 39 7.25 -24.27 -10.56
CA LYS A 39 6.35 -24.96 -11.49
C LYS A 39 4.99 -24.25 -11.64
N LEU A 40 4.72 -23.22 -10.83
CA LEU A 40 3.45 -22.50 -10.85
C LEU A 40 3.28 -21.80 -12.20
N LYS A 41 2.25 -22.19 -12.96
CA LYS A 41 1.90 -21.52 -14.20
C LYS A 41 1.26 -20.17 -13.89
N ILE A 42 2.04 -19.11 -14.04
CA ILE A 42 1.55 -17.74 -13.89
C ILE A 42 0.60 -17.43 -15.05
N THR A 43 -0.63 -17.05 -14.72
CA THR A 43 -1.64 -16.61 -15.69
C THR A 43 -2.21 -15.25 -15.26
N PRO A 44 -2.63 -14.38 -16.20
CA PRO A 44 -3.16 -13.06 -15.87
C PRO A 44 -4.28 -13.05 -14.81
N PRO A 45 -5.24 -14.00 -14.80
CA PRO A 45 -6.30 -14.04 -13.80
C PRO A 45 -5.82 -14.13 -12.34
N ILE A 46 -4.61 -14.66 -12.09
CA ILE A 46 -4.04 -14.76 -10.73
C ILE A 46 -3.83 -13.36 -10.11
N PHE A 47 -3.66 -12.33 -10.94
CA PHE A 47 -3.46 -10.95 -10.51
C PHE A 47 -4.71 -10.07 -10.66
N MET A 48 -5.84 -10.65 -11.06
CA MET A 48 -7.09 -9.92 -11.21
C MET A 48 -7.97 -10.13 -9.98
N PRO A 49 -8.71 -9.12 -9.53
CA PRO A 49 -9.72 -9.30 -8.49
C PRO A 49 -10.78 -10.33 -8.91
N THR A 50 -11.24 -11.14 -7.96
CA THR A 50 -12.41 -12.01 -8.19
C THR A 50 -13.71 -11.20 -8.19
N PHE A 51 -14.80 -11.83 -8.56
CA PHE A 51 -16.12 -11.19 -8.54
C PHE A 51 -16.53 -10.78 -7.12
N GLU A 52 -16.26 -11.63 -6.12
CA GLU A 52 -16.52 -11.37 -4.72
C GLU A 52 -15.68 -10.20 -4.20
N GLU A 53 -14.41 -10.11 -4.64
CA GLU A 53 -13.50 -9.01 -4.29
C GLU A 53 -13.94 -7.68 -4.91
N GLU A 54 -14.49 -7.68 -6.12
CA GLU A 54 -15.06 -6.46 -6.72
C GLU A 54 -16.37 -6.03 -6.03
N ILE A 55 -17.22 -6.97 -5.60
CA ILE A 55 -18.40 -6.67 -4.77
C ILE A 55 -17.96 -6.03 -3.46
N HIS A 56 -16.95 -6.61 -2.81
CA HIS A 56 -16.40 -6.06 -1.57
C HIS A 56 -15.84 -4.65 -1.78
N PHE A 57 -15.07 -4.43 -2.85
CA PHE A 57 -14.53 -3.11 -3.15
C PHE A 57 -15.61 -2.08 -3.49
N CYS A 58 -16.70 -2.49 -4.13
CA CYS A 58 -17.88 -1.66 -4.31
C CYS A 58 -18.47 -1.22 -2.97
N ALA A 59 -18.61 -2.15 -2.01
CA ALA A 59 -19.03 -1.81 -0.65
C ALA A 59 -18.05 -0.85 0.02
N ALA A 60 -16.73 -1.06 -0.14
CA ALA A 60 -15.71 -0.19 0.41
C ALA A 60 -15.80 1.26 -0.10
N ILE A 61 -15.97 1.45 -1.42
CA ILE A 61 -16.19 2.78 -2.00
C ILE A 61 -17.48 3.40 -1.45
N LYS A 62 -18.57 2.63 -1.38
CA LYS A 62 -19.84 3.15 -0.85
C LYS A 62 -19.73 3.56 0.62
N SER A 63 -18.95 2.84 1.43
CA SER A 63 -18.61 3.23 2.80
C SER A 63 -17.84 4.54 2.85
N GLN A 64 -16.84 4.75 1.98
CA GLN A 64 -16.13 6.04 1.87
C GLN A 64 -17.05 7.20 1.49
N ILE A 65 -17.97 6.99 0.53
CA ILE A 65 -19.00 7.98 0.16
C ILE A 65 -19.94 8.25 1.35
N ALA A 66 -20.36 7.21 2.07
CA ALA A 66 -21.23 7.31 3.24
C ALA A 66 -20.55 8.08 4.38
N GLN A 67 -19.26 7.82 4.65
CA GLN A 67 -18.47 8.58 5.61
C GLN A 67 -18.47 10.07 5.28
N VAL A 68 -18.23 10.44 4.02
CA VAL A 68 -18.26 11.85 3.58
C VAL A 68 -19.66 12.47 3.73
N MET A 69 -20.70 11.76 3.28
CA MET A 69 -22.09 12.19 3.40
C MET A 69 -22.45 12.50 4.87
N MET A 70 -22.18 11.57 5.78
CA MET A 70 -22.54 11.71 7.19
C MET A 70 -21.64 12.69 7.95
N THR A 71 -20.39 12.85 7.50
CA THR A 71 -19.43 13.78 8.12
C THR A 71 -19.73 15.22 7.74
N TYR A 72 -20.10 15.49 6.49
CA TYR A 72 -20.12 16.86 5.96
C TYR A 72 -21.48 17.35 5.48
N ILE A 73 -22.39 16.47 5.03
CA ILE A 73 -23.58 16.90 4.28
C ILE A 73 -24.87 16.68 5.05
N ALA A 74 -25.06 15.51 5.65
CA ALA A 74 -26.36 15.09 6.17
C ALA A 74 -26.29 14.42 7.54
N THR A 75 -27.43 14.43 8.23
CA THR A 75 -27.73 13.62 9.40
C THR A 75 -29.03 12.85 9.17
N THR A 76 -29.22 11.78 9.93
CA THR A 76 -30.45 10.99 9.89
C THR A 76 -30.81 10.48 11.28
N ASP A 77 -32.11 10.34 11.54
CA ASP A 77 -32.62 9.78 12.78
C ASP A 77 -32.60 8.22 12.78
N ASP A 78 -32.36 7.61 11.60
CA ASP A 78 -32.39 6.15 11.38
C ASP A 78 -31.00 5.59 10.95
N PRO A 79 -29.93 5.72 11.76
CA PRO A 79 -28.58 5.34 11.34
C PRO A 79 -28.41 3.85 11.02
N LYS A 80 -29.24 2.98 11.61
CA LYS A 80 -29.20 1.52 11.40
C LYS A 80 -29.59 1.08 9.97
N LYS A 81 -30.31 1.93 9.22
CA LYS A 81 -30.74 1.64 7.85
C LYS A 81 -29.78 2.19 6.80
N LEU A 82 -28.70 2.85 7.21
CA LEU A 82 -27.71 3.40 6.30
C LEU A 82 -26.80 2.32 5.72
N VAL A 83 -26.24 2.61 4.55
CA VAL A 83 -25.02 1.92 4.10
C VAL A 83 -23.97 1.99 5.21
N PRO A 84 -23.28 0.87 5.54
CA PRO A 84 -22.24 0.86 6.56
C PRO A 84 -21.16 1.92 6.29
N LEU A 85 -20.80 2.67 7.34
CA LEU A 85 -19.72 3.67 7.25
C LEU A 85 -18.34 3.01 7.16
N GLU A 86 -18.21 1.79 7.66
CA GLU A 86 -17.00 0.99 7.51
C GLU A 86 -17.25 -0.13 6.49
N PRO A 87 -16.26 -0.47 5.65
CA PRO A 87 -16.38 -1.58 4.73
C PRO A 87 -16.55 -2.92 5.48
N PRO A 88 -17.20 -3.93 4.86
CA PRO A 88 -17.36 -5.25 5.46
C PRO A 88 -16.00 -5.87 5.83
N THR A 89 -15.92 -6.50 6.99
CA THR A 89 -14.70 -7.20 7.42
C THR A 89 -14.46 -8.46 6.61
N ILE A 90 -13.20 -8.82 6.39
CA ILE A 90 -12.81 -10.07 5.73
C ILE A 90 -12.00 -10.94 6.68
N ASP A 91 -10.83 -10.47 7.09
CA ASP A 91 -9.92 -11.20 7.97
C ASP A 91 -9.25 -10.21 8.91
N GLN A 92 -10.03 -9.81 9.93
CA GLN A 92 -9.62 -8.81 10.90
C GLN A 92 -8.91 -9.46 12.09
N ILE A 93 -7.63 -9.11 12.25
CA ILE A 93 -6.86 -9.50 13.44
C ILE A 93 -7.24 -8.63 14.64
N THR A 94 -7.22 -9.25 15.82
CA THR A 94 -7.45 -8.52 17.07
C THR A 94 -6.23 -7.66 17.38
N ALA A 95 -6.44 -6.35 17.56
CA ALA A 95 -5.38 -5.45 18.01
C ALA A 95 -4.91 -5.84 19.41
N LYS A 96 -3.68 -6.34 19.52
CA LYS A 96 -3.00 -6.64 20.78
C LYS A 96 -1.72 -5.85 20.88
N LYS A 97 -1.29 -5.54 22.10
CA LYS A 97 0.02 -4.91 22.33
C LYS A 97 1.09 -5.90 21.85
N PRO A 98 1.96 -5.52 20.89
CA PRO A 98 2.95 -6.44 20.37
C PRO A 98 4.02 -6.71 21.44
N GLN A 99 4.45 -7.96 21.53
CA GLN A 99 5.65 -8.33 22.26
C GLN A 99 6.85 -8.16 21.33
N ILE A 100 7.64 -7.12 21.59
CA ILE A 100 8.82 -6.77 20.80
C ILE A 100 10.07 -6.84 21.65
N THR A 101 11.15 -7.35 21.06
CA THR A 101 12.49 -7.28 21.61
C THR A 101 13.35 -6.43 20.69
N MET A 102 13.94 -5.37 21.22
CA MET A 102 14.78 -4.46 20.43
C MET A 102 16.17 -5.06 20.21
N LEU A 103 16.69 -4.95 18.99
CA LEU A 103 18.05 -5.35 18.61
C LEU A 103 18.81 -4.13 18.08
N LYS A 104 20.08 -4.00 18.41
CA LYS A 104 20.95 -2.93 17.91
C LYS A 104 21.57 -3.36 16.58
N LEU A 105 21.00 -2.94 15.45
CA LEU A 105 21.38 -3.42 14.12
C LEU A 105 22.33 -2.45 13.35
N MET A 106 22.90 -1.46 14.02
CA MET A 106 23.46 -0.25 13.38
C MET A 106 24.98 -0.22 13.15
N LEU A 107 25.71 -1.33 13.34
CA LEU A 107 27.11 -1.38 12.88
C LEU A 107 27.20 -1.73 11.38
N ALA A 108 26.12 -2.24 10.82
CA ALA A 108 26.01 -2.70 9.44
C ALA A 108 25.13 -1.76 8.58
N SER A 109 25.54 -1.46 7.34
CA SER A 109 24.71 -0.71 6.40
C SER A 109 23.83 -1.64 5.55
N ASP A 110 22.51 -1.53 5.65
CA ASP A 110 21.58 -2.28 4.79
C ASP A 110 21.59 -1.85 3.30
N ARG A 111 22.42 -0.86 2.95
CA ARG A 111 22.49 -0.27 1.60
C ARG A 111 23.37 -1.04 0.62
N CYS A 112 24.07 -2.07 1.08
CA CYS A 112 24.84 -2.96 0.23
C CYS A 112 24.68 -4.43 0.67
N ALA A 113 24.97 -5.34 -0.26
CA ALA A 113 24.95 -6.78 0.00
C ALA A 113 25.87 -7.19 1.17
N GLU A 114 27.07 -6.59 1.26
CA GLU A 114 28.01 -6.85 2.36
C GLU A 114 27.40 -6.49 3.72
N GLY A 115 26.73 -5.33 3.81
CA GLY A 115 26.16 -4.89 5.06
C GLY A 115 24.89 -5.68 5.44
N VAL A 116 24.14 -6.24 4.50
CA VAL A 116 23.11 -7.25 4.82
C VAL A 116 23.73 -8.49 5.50
N GLY A 117 24.91 -8.94 5.03
CA GLY A 117 25.64 -10.02 5.71
C GLY A 117 26.03 -9.67 7.15
N LYS A 118 26.48 -8.43 7.39
CA LYS A 118 26.82 -7.95 8.74
C LYS A 118 25.59 -7.87 9.67
N ILE A 119 24.41 -7.55 9.14
CA ILE A 119 23.15 -7.58 9.93
C ILE A 119 22.91 -8.99 10.48
N PHE A 120 23.14 -10.05 9.70
CA PHE A 120 22.97 -11.42 10.19
C PHE A 120 23.96 -11.77 11.30
N SER A 121 25.22 -11.36 11.16
CA SER A 121 26.21 -11.50 12.24
C SER A 121 25.79 -10.77 13.51
N ASP A 122 25.35 -9.51 13.38
CA ASP A 122 24.88 -8.70 14.52
C ASP A 122 23.68 -9.34 15.23
N ILE A 123 22.78 -9.99 14.49
CA ILE A 123 21.64 -10.74 15.07
C ILE A 123 22.13 -11.97 15.84
N ILE A 124 23.03 -12.76 15.24
CA ILE A 124 23.59 -13.97 15.87
C ILE A 124 24.26 -13.58 17.21
N ASP A 125 25.08 -12.54 17.19
CA ASP A 125 25.81 -12.04 18.36
C ASP A 125 24.88 -11.58 19.49
N GLN A 126 23.71 -11.00 19.15
CA GLN A 126 22.73 -10.49 20.11
C GLN A 126 21.69 -11.51 20.57
N THR A 127 21.51 -12.61 19.83
CA THR A 127 20.51 -13.65 20.13
C THR A 127 21.10 -14.86 20.86
N TYR A 128 22.42 -14.86 21.09
CA TYR A 128 23.16 -16.00 21.67
C TYR A 128 23.00 -17.31 20.89
N LEU A 129 22.58 -17.23 19.62
CA LEU A 129 22.53 -18.37 18.72
C LEU A 129 23.93 -18.65 18.19
N THR A 130 24.24 -19.91 17.90
CA THR A 130 25.39 -20.24 17.05
C THR A 130 25.05 -19.97 15.59
N PRO A 131 26.02 -19.65 14.72
CA PRO A 131 25.77 -19.50 13.28
C PRO A 131 25.06 -20.73 12.69
N LYS A 132 25.47 -21.94 13.12
CA LYS A 132 24.86 -23.19 12.68
C LYS A 132 23.37 -23.27 13.05
N GLN A 133 22.97 -22.84 14.24
CA GLN A 133 21.56 -22.82 14.65
C GLN A 133 20.77 -21.81 13.80
N PHE A 134 21.25 -20.58 13.71
CA PHE A 134 20.60 -19.51 12.94
C PHE A 134 20.37 -19.90 11.47
N PHE A 135 21.40 -20.44 10.80
CA PHE A 135 21.32 -20.85 9.39
C PHE A 135 20.62 -22.22 9.18
N SER A 136 20.33 -22.96 10.25
CA SER A 136 19.58 -24.22 10.18
C SER A 136 18.07 -24.03 10.24
N GLU A 137 17.61 -22.89 10.73
CA GLU A 137 16.18 -22.56 10.91
C GLU A 137 15.69 -21.57 9.87
N LEU A 138 14.38 -21.56 9.62
CA LEU A 138 13.73 -20.58 8.75
C LEU A 138 13.72 -19.21 9.44
N GLN A 139 14.31 -18.21 8.80
CA GLN A 139 14.36 -16.84 9.32
C GLN A 139 13.43 -15.95 8.51
N VAL A 140 12.30 -15.53 9.09
CA VAL A 140 11.37 -14.59 8.47
C VAL A 140 11.68 -13.18 8.96
N MET A 141 11.89 -12.25 8.03
CA MET A 141 12.27 -10.87 8.34
C MET A 141 11.45 -9.89 7.51
N GLU A 142 11.18 -8.69 8.04
CA GLU A 142 10.64 -7.60 7.24
C GLU A 142 11.79 -6.75 6.69
N GLY A 143 11.72 -6.38 5.41
CA GLY A 143 12.69 -5.53 4.76
C GLY A 143 12.02 -4.52 3.83
N ASN A 144 12.68 -3.38 3.64
CA ASN A 144 12.33 -2.50 2.52
C ASN A 144 12.83 -3.12 1.20
N LEU A 145 12.35 -2.59 0.06
CA LEU A 145 12.70 -3.11 -1.26
C LEU A 145 14.22 -3.15 -1.50
N GLY A 146 14.96 -2.14 -1.04
CA GLY A 146 16.42 -2.09 -1.18
C GLY A 146 17.12 -3.21 -0.41
N THR A 147 16.71 -3.47 0.83
CA THR A 147 17.25 -4.56 1.66
C THR A 147 17.01 -5.92 1.01
N ILE A 148 15.81 -6.15 0.48
CA ILE A 148 15.44 -7.40 -0.21
C ILE A 148 16.30 -7.58 -1.48
N MET A 149 16.47 -6.54 -2.28
CA MET A 149 17.35 -6.59 -3.46
C MET A 149 18.81 -6.89 -3.08
N ASN A 150 19.28 -6.34 -1.95
CA ASN A 150 20.63 -6.61 -1.46
C ASN A 150 20.78 -8.06 -0.98
N LEU A 151 19.77 -8.66 -0.34
CA LEU A 151 19.76 -10.09 0.00
C LEU A 151 19.82 -10.96 -1.26
N GLU A 152 19.02 -10.66 -2.28
CA GLU A 152 19.03 -11.41 -3.54
C GLU A 152 20.36 -11.26 -4.29
N CYS A 153 20.97 -10.08 -4.25
CA CYS A 153 22.31 -9.85 -4.76
C CYS A 153 23.35 -10.71 -4.01
N LEU A 154 23.28 -10.75 -2.68
CA LEU A 154 24.18 -11.58 -1.87
C LEU A 154 24.02 -13.07 -2.16
N ARG A 155 22.78 -13.54 -2.33
CA ARG A 155 22.48 -14.92 -2.74
C ARG A 155 23.05 -15.27 -4.09
N SER A 156 22.94 -14.38 -5.08
CA SER A 156 23.45 -14.64 -6.43
C SER A 156 24.98 -14.73 -6.45
N GLN A 157 25.67 -13.90 -5.67
CA GLN A 157 27.13 -13.93 -5.53
C GLN A 157 27.65 -15.22 -4.86
N ARG A 158 26.86 -15.84 -3.99
CA ARG A 158 27.25 -17.03 -3.23
C ARG A 158 26.77 -18.35 -3.87
N LYS A 159 26.08 -18.29 -5.02
CA LYS A 159 25.66 -19.49 -5.76
C LYS A 159 26.77 -19.98 -6.70
N PRO A 160 26.98 -21.30 -6.82
CA PRO A 160 26.39 -22.36 -6.01
C PRO A 160 27.13 -22.52 -4.67
N SER A 161 26.41 -22.75 -3.57
CA SER A 161 27.01 -23.19 -2.32
C SER A 161 26.21 -24.32 -1.70
N GLY A 162 26.91 -25.38 -1.27
CA GLY A 162 26.34 -26.48 -0.50
C GLY A 162 26.28 -26.21 1.01
N HIS A 163 26.92 -25.15 1.49
CA HIS A 163 26.94 -24.76 2.90
C HIS A 163 25.72 -23.90 3.22
N LYS A 164 25.05 -24.20 4.35
CA LYS A 164 23.79 -23.54 4.73
C LYS A 164 24.00 -22.03 4.91
N GLU A 165 25.10 -21.67 5.57
CA GLU A 165 25.54 -20.31 5.91
C GLU A 165 25.75 -19.43 4.67
N GLU A 166 26.30 -20.02 3.61
CA GLU A 166 26.62 -19.30 2.37
C GLU A 166 25.41 -19.23 1.43
N SER A 167 24.53 -20.24 1.45
CA SER A 167 23.36 -20.27 0.56
C SER A 167 22.33 -19.18 0.87
N LEU A 168 22.21 -18.79 2.16
CA LEU A 168 21.16 -17.92 2.69
C LEU A 168 19.73 -18.37 2.31
N GLY A 169 19.54 -19.62 1.90
CA GLY A 169 18.27 -20.14 1.41
C GLY A 169 17.22 -20.33 2.50
N ASN A 170 17.62 -20.19 3.77
CA ASN A 170 16.76 -20.27 4.94
C ASN A 170 16.20 -18.92 5.38
N ILE A 171 16.63 -17.81 4.76
CA ILE A 171 16.14 -16.48 5.08
C ILE A 171 14.95 -16.16 4.15
N PHE A 172 13.94 -15.47 4.63
CA PHE A 172 12.82 -15.02 3.81
C PHE A 172 12.47 -13.61 4.24
N MET A 173 12.61 -12.65 3.33
CA MET A 173 12.29 -11.25 3.60
C MET A 173 10.95 -10.87 2.96
N LEU A 174 10.03 -10.38 3.79
CA LEU A 174 8.75 -9.82 3.40
C LEU A 174 8.88 -8.32 3.16
N LEU A 175 8.22 -7.82 2.12
CA LEU A 175 8.06 -6.38 1.93
C LEU A 175 7.12 -5.84 3.01
N GLY A 176 7.57 -4.80 3.72
CA GLY A 176 6.74 -4.13 4.71
C GLY A 176 5.43 -3.59 4.11
N ALA A 177 4.29 -3.89 4.74
CA ALA A 177 2.97 -3.49 4.27
C ALA A 177 2.86 -1.95 4.11
N THR A 178 3.34 -1.22 5.12
CA THR A 178 3.36 0.25 5.14
C THR A 178 4.26 0.82 4.04
N HIS A 179 5.44 0.22 3.82
CA HIS A 179 6.35 0.66 2.77
C HIS A 179 5.78 0.36 1.37
N THR A 180 5.05 -0.74 1.22
CA THR A 180 4.36 -1.08 -0.03
C THR A 180 3.28 -0.05 -0.33
N LEU A 181 2.44 0.28 0.66
CA LEU A 181 1.44 1.33 0.53
C LEU A 181 2.07 2.70 0.26
N TRP A 182 3.23 3.00 0.86
CA TRP A 182 3.97 4.22 0.56
C TRP A 182 4.37 4.30 -0.90
N ASN A 183 5.02 3.28 -1.45
CA ASN A 183 5.44 3.29 -2.85
C ASN A 183 4.25 3.45 -3.81
N ILE A 184 3.17 2.70 -3.58
CA ILE A 184 1.95 2.75 -4.41
C ILE A 184 1.27 4.12 -4.27
N GLY A 185 1.03 4.56 -3.03
CA GLY A 185 0.38 5.83 -2.72
C GLY A 185 1.15 7.01 -3.29
N GLN A 186 2.49 6.99 -3.22
CA GLN A 186 3.32 8.02 -3.82
C GLN A 186 3.22 8.05 -5.34
N ALA A 187 3.29 6.91 -6.01
CA ALA A 187 3.15 6.84 -7.46
C ALA A 187 1.79 7.38 -7.92
N ILE A 188 0.71 6.97 -7.25
CA ILE A 188 -0.65 7.45 -7.49
C ILE A 188 -0.76 8.96 -7.22
N PHE A 189 -0.22 9.43 -6.10
CA PHE A 189 -0.31 10.84 -5.74
C PHE A 189 0.42 11.71 -6.76
N LEU A 190 1.64 11.33 -7.15
CA LEU A 190 2.43 12.07 -8.16
C LEU A 190 1.79 12.04 -9.55
N LYS A 191 1.15 10.93 -9.94
CA LYS A 191 0.38 10.82 -11.19
C LYS A 191 -0.75 11.86 -11.25
N HIS A 192 -1.46 12.05 -10.14
CA HIS A 192 -2.59 12.98 -10.05
C HIS A 192 -2.23 14.36 -9.50
N PHE A 193 -0.98 14.58 -9.08
CA PHE A 193 -0.53 15.86 -8.53
C PHE A 193 -0.44 16.94 -9.61
N GLU A 194 -0.09 16.56 -10.85
CA GLU A 194 0.08 17.44 -12.01
C GLU A 194 1.11 18.60 -11.79
N ASN A 195 0.99 19.73 -12.50
CA ASN A 195 1.97 20.82 -12.52
C ASN A 195 1.47 22.09 -11.82
N ASN A 196 1.88 22.26 -10.57
CA ASN A 196 1.55 23.44 -9.74
C ASN A 196 2.16 24.77 -10.20
N LYS A 197 3.02 24.78 -11.24
CA LYS A 197 3.53 26.00 -11.87
C LYS A 197 2.65 26.47 -13.04
N ASN A 198 1.73 25.63 -13.50
CA ASN A 198 0.79 25.97 -14.56
C ASN A 198 -0.56 26.35 -13.94
N GLN A 199 -1.01 27.60 -14.09
CA GLN A 199 -2.29 28.05 -13.56
C GLN A 199 -3.52 27.45 -14.28
N ASP A 200 -3.33 26.77 -15.42
CA ASP A 200 -4.40 26.10 -16.16
C ASP A 200 -4.54 24.61 -15.83
N ASP A 201 -3.62 24.08 -15.03
CA ASP A 201 -3.52 22.68 -14.63
C ASP A 201 -4.49 22.36 -13.47
N LEU A 202 -5.30 21.30 -13.55
CA LEU A 202 -6.43 21.03 -12.63
C LEU A 202 -6.14 19.89 -11.63
N GLY A 203 -4.86 19.66 -11.38
CA GLY A 203 -4.40 18.55 -10.56
C GLY A 203 -4.80 18.64 -9.10
N ALA A 204 -4.41 17.61 -8.36
CA ALA A 204 -4.70 17.49 -6.93
C ALA A 204 -4.14 18.68 -6.12
N TRP A 205 -3.09 19.35 -6.59
CA TRP A 205 -2.49 20.53 -5.96
C TRP A 205 -3.48 21.69 -5.80
N ARG A 206 -4.42 21.88 -6.74
CA ARG A 206 -5.43 22.95 -6.65
C ARG A 206 -6.36 22.75 -5.47
N THR A 207 -6.81 21.51 -5.26
CA THR A 207 -7.66 21.18 -4.13
C THR A 207 -6.93 21.43 -2.81
N LEU A 208 -5.64 21.10 -2.73
CA LEU A 208 -4.82 21.41 -1.54
C LEU A 208 -4.72 22.92 -1.31
N GLN A 209 -4.44 23.69 -2.36
CA GLN A 209 -4.36 25.15 -2.27
C GLN A 209 -5.69 25.77 -1.82
N ALA A 210 -6.82 25.30 -2.36
CA ALA A 210 -8.15 25.76 -1.98
C ALA A 210 -8.51 25.42 -0.52
N LEU A 211 -7.97 24.32 0.02
CA LEU A 211 -8.11 23.93 1.42
C LEU A 211 -7.11 24.64 2.35
N GLY A 212 -6.24 25.51 1.84
CA GLY A 212 -5.19 26.17 2.62
C GLY A 212 -4.05 25.23 3.06
N LEU A 213 -3.89 24.08 2.39
CA LEU A 213 -2.85 23.09 2.67
C LEU A 213 -1.63 23.31 1.75
N PRO A 214 -0.43 22.83 2.15
CA PRO A 214 0.74 22.88 1.29
C PRO A 214 0.49 22.24 -0.07
N SER A 215 0.64 23.04 -1.14
CA SER A 215 0.42 22.63 -2.54
C SER A 215 1.73 22.56 -3.35
N GLU A 216 2.87 22.55 -2.66
CA GLU A 216 4.15 22.27 -3.28
C GLU A 216 4.24 20.80 -3.70
N LYS A 217 4.84 20.54 -4.85
CA LYS A 217 5.03 19.17 -5.32
C LYS A 217 5.82 18.38 -4.28
N PRO A 218 5.29 17.25 -3.77
CA PRO A 218 5.93 16.53 -2.69
C PRO A 218 7.34 16.13 -3.09
N ALA A 219 8.34 16.55 -2.32
CA ALA A 219 9.67 15.96 -2.41
C ALA A 219 9.55 14.48 -2.03
N VAL A 220 10.10 13.60 -2.85
CA VAL A 220 9.88 12.14 -2.91
C VAL A 220 10.09 11.38 -1.57
N LYS A 221 10.51 12.01 -0.46
CA LYS A 221 10.97 11.29 0.74
C LYS A 221 10.63 11.85 2.12
N LYS A 222 9.89 12.95 2.26
CA LYS A 222 9.90 13.66 3.56
C LYS A 222 8.75 13.35 4.53
N ASP A 223 7.54 13.01 4.06
CA ASP A 223 6.42 12.76 4.99
C ASP A 223 5.31 11.88 4.37
N PHE A 224 5.30 10.59 4.74
CA PHE A 224 4.28 9.64 4.29
C PHE A 224 2.89 9.93 4.89
N THR A 225 2.85 10.36 6.16
CA THR A 225 1.60 10.67 6.87
C THR A 225 0.92 11.87 6.23
N LEU A 226 1.69 12.92 5.91
CA LEU A 226 1.19 14.10 5.22
C LEU A 226 0.67 13.75 3.83
N MET A 227 1.37 12.88 3.10
CA MET A 227 0.93 12.42 1.77
C MET A 227 -0.43 11.71 1.84
N LEU A 228 -0.58 10.71 2.71
CA LEU A 228 -1.85 9.99 2.87
C LEU A 228 -2.97 10.93 3.32
N THR A 229 -2.69 11.83 4.27
CA THR A 229 -3.66 12.82 4.73
C THR A 229 -4.09 13.77 3.61
N SER A 230 -3.16 14.20 2.77
CA SER A 230 -3.45 15.05 1.61
C SER A 230 -4.34 14.33 0.61
N MET A 231 -4.02 13.08 0.26
CA MET A 231 -4.85 12.25 -0.63
C MET A 231 -6.26 12.08 -0.07
N GLN A 232 -6.38 11.79 1.22
CA GLN A 232 -7.67 11.64 1.89
C GLN A 232 -8.47 12.95 1.84
N LYS A 233 -7.87 14.10 2.13
CA LYS A 233 -8.57 15.40 2.09
C LYS A 233 -9.03 15.78 0.68
N ILE A 234 -8.20 15.54 -0.33
CA ILE A 234 -8.57 15.75 -1.73
C ILE A 234 -9.73 14.83 -2.13
N HIS A 235 -9.67 13.56 -1.71
CA HIS A 235 -10.72 12.58 -1.97
C HIS A 235 -12.05 12.99 -1.31
N GLU A 236 -12.04 13.33 -0.03
CA GLU A 236 -13.20 13.82 0.72
C GLU A 236 -13.82 15.06 0.05
N ALA A 237 -13.02 16.07 -0.28
CA ALA A 237 -13.49 17.29 -0.96
C ALA A 237 -14.10 16.98 -2.33
N THR A 238 -13.50 16.05 -3.09
CA THR A 238 -14.03 15.64 -4.39
C THR A 238 -15.35 14.87 -4.23
N LEU A 239 -15.46 14.00 -3.24
CA LEU A 239 -16.68 13.26 -2.93
C LEU A 239 -17.82 14.20 -2.49
N ILE A 240 -17.53 15.25 -1.72
CA ILE A 240 -18.52 16.28 -1.39
C ILE A 240 -19.09 16.89 -2.67
N HIS A 241 -18.21 17.31 -3.59
CA HIS A 241 -18.66 17.88 -4.86
C HIS A 241 -19.52 16.89 -5.67
N CYS A 242 -19.10 15.63 -5.77
CA CYS A 242 -19.86 14.58 -6.43
C CYS A 242 -21.24 14.36 -5.80
N LEU A 243 -21.32 14.34 -4.47
CA LEU A 243 -22.56 14.19 -3.70
C LEU A 243 -23.52 15.36 -3.91
N LEU A 244 -23.04 16.60 -3.80
CA LEU A 244 -23.85 17.80 -4.05
C LEU A 244 -24.42 17.79 -5.48
N LEU A 245 -23.62 17.36 -6.46
CA LEU A 245 -24.03 17.26 -7.85
C LEU A 245 -25.15 16.24 -8.07
N VAL A 246 -25.06 15.03 -7.48
CA VAL A 246 -26.14 14.03 -7.60
C VAL A 246 -27.39 14.37 -6.81
N MET A 247 -27.25 15.16 -5.74
CA MET A 247 -28.36 15.67 -4.94
C MET A 247 -29.04 16.91 -5.57
N GLY A 248 -28.47 17.48 -6.63
CA GLY A 248 -28.97 18.71 -7.25
C GLY A 248 -28.79 19.96 -6.38
N ILE A 249 -27.86 19.94 -5.42
CA ILE A 249 -27.57 21.06 -4.54
C ILE A 249 -26.56 21.98 -5.25
N PRO A 250 -26.77 23.31 -5.28
CA PRO A 250 -25.82 24.25 -5.86
C PRO A 250 -24.41 24.11 -5.25
N GLN A 251 -23.38 24.05 -6.11
CA GLN A 251 -21.99 23.78 -5.71
C GLN A 251 -21.34 24.91 -4.89
N ASN A 252 -22.01 26.06 -4.78
CA ASN A 252 -21.42 27.29 -4.24
C ASN A 252 -21.58 27.43 -2.72
N SER A 253 -22.31 26.53 -2.06
CA SER A 253 -22.46 26.56 -0.61
C SER A 253 -22.68 25.16 -0.04
N LEU A 254 -21.68 24.65 0.69
CA LEU A 254 -21.94 23.63 1.70
C LEU A 254 -22.91 24.24 2.73
N PRO A 255 -24.01 23.55 3.08
CA PRO A 255 -24.89 24.00 4.14
C PRO A 255 -24.12 24.24 5.44
N ASN A 256 -24.34 25.38 6.11
CA ASN A 256 -23.73 25.65 7.43
C ASN A 256 -24.16 24.62 8.48
N GLU A 257 -25.36 24.05 8.32
CA GLU A 257 -25.89 22.95 9.12
C GLU A 257 -26.14 21.72 8.23
N LYS A 258 -25.85 20.54 8.77
CA LYS A 258 -26.12 19.28 8.06
C LYS A 258 -27.60 19.12 7.76
N LEU A 259 -27.90 18.65 6.56
CA LEU A 259 -29.25 18.39 6.09
C LEU A 259 -29.85 17.18 6.83
N LYS A 260 -31.02 17.35 7.44
CA LYS A 260 -31.77 16.22 8.01
C LYS A 260 -32.44 15.45 6.88
N LEU A 261 -31.97 14.24 6.60
CA LEU A 261 -32.46 13.39 5.51
C LEU A 261 -32.87 12.01 6.03
N THR A 262 -33.79 11.38 5.31
CA THR A 262 -34.14 9.98 5.58
C THR A 262 -32.99 9.06 5.15
N ALA A 263 -32.80 7.94 5.84
CA ALA A 263 -31.80 6.94 5.46
C ALA A 263 -31.98 6.46 4.00
N LYS A 264 -33.23 6.35 3.52
CA LYS A 264 -33.54 5.98 2.13
C LYS A 264 -33.00 7.01 1.12
N SER A 265 -33.20 8.30 1.39
CA SER A 265 -32.68 9.38 0.55
C SER A 265 -31.16 9.41 0.53
N ILE A 266 -30.52 9.20 1.69
CA ILE A 266 -29.07 9.14 1.81
C ILE A 266 -28.50 7.96 1.01
N ASN A 267 -29.03 6.75 1.21
CA ASN A 267 -28.58 5.56 0.48
C ASN A 267 -28.75 5.72 -1.03
N HIS A 268 -29.87 6.32 -1.47
CA HIS A 268 -30.09 6.62 -2.88
C HIS A 268 -29.02 7.57 -3.45
N ALA A 269 -28.68 8.64 -2.73
CA ALA A 269 -27.62 9.57 -3.15
C ALA A 269 -26.24 8.88 -3.20
N ILE A 270 -25.94 8.00 -2.24
CA ILE A 270 -24.69 7.22 -2.22
C ILE A 270 -24.62 6.30 -3.45
N ASP A 271 -25.68 5.54 -3.73
CA ASP A 271 -25.74 4.63 -4.87
C ASP A 271 -25.65 5.37 -6.21
N LEU A 272 -26.30 6.52 -6.32
CA LEU A 272 -26.25 7.35 -7.52
C LEU A 272 -24.84 7.95 -7.72
N CYS A 273 -24.20 8.40 -6.64
CA CYS A 273 -22.82 8.89 -6.67
C CYS A 273 -21.85 7.79 -7.12
N TYR A 274 -21.95 6.59 -6.53
CA TYR A 274 -21.17 5.43 -6.94
C TYR A 274 -21.36 5.11 -8.43
N THR A 275 -22.62 4.97 -8.86
CA THR A 275 -22.95 4.60 -10.25
C THR A 275 -22.40 5.62 -11.25
N ARG A 276 -22.49 6.92 -10.92
CA ARG A 276 -22.08 8.02 -11.80
C ARG A 276 -20.57 8.21 -11.88
N PHE A 277 -19.85 8.06 -10.77
CA PHE A 277 -18.42 8.45 -10.68
C PHE A 277 -17.45 7.29 -10.51
N PHE A 278 -17.93 6.11 -10.10
CA PHE A 278 -17.11 4.91 -9.90
C PHE A 278 -17.53 3.72 -10.77
N GLY A 279 -18.73 3.76 -11.37
CA GLY A 279 -19.24 2.69 -12.23
C GLY A 279 -18.41 2.47 -13.50
N CYS A 280 -18.19 1.21 -13.86
CA CYS A 280 -17.40 0.83 -15.03
C CYS A 280 -17.94 1.43 -16.34
N THR A 281 -19.25 1.35 -16.56
CA THR A 281 -19.92 1.93 -17.74
C THR A 281 -19.78 3.45 -17.79
N ALA A 282 -19.90 4.12 -16.63
CA ALA A 282 -19.72 5.56 -16.56
C ALA A 282 -18.28 5.96 -16.92
N LEU A 283 -17.28 5.19 -16.47
CA LEU A 283 -15.89 5.45 -16.80
C LEU A 283 -15.60 5.26 -18.28
N GLN A 284 -16.11 4.18 -18.90
CA GLN A 284 -15.97 3.93 -20.33
C GLN A 284 -16.62 5.03 -21.17
N ASN A 285 -17.75 5.59 -20.72
CA ASN A 285 -18.39 6.71 -21.39
C ASN A 285 -17.59 8.00 -21.22
N ALA A 286 -17.01 8.24 -20.05
CA ALA A 286 -16.13 9.38 -19.81
C ALA A 286 -14.83 9.32 -20.62
N GLU A 287 -14.28 8.13 -20.84
CA GLU A 287 -13.10 7.90 -21.68
C GLU A 287 -13.35 8.26 -23.16
N LYS A 288 -14.57 8.00 -23.64
CA LYS A 288 -15.00 8.30 -25.03
C LYS A 288 -15.43 9.75 -25.24
N SER A 289 -15.50 10.56 -24.19
CA SER A 289 -15.92 11.96 -24.27
C SER A 289 -14.78 12.84 -24.80
N ASP A 290 -15.13 13.88 -25.57
CA ASP A 290 -14.17 14.83 -26.14
C ASP A 290 -13.33 15.56 -25.08
N SER A 291 -13.88 15.74 -23.87
CA SER A 291 -13.15 16.36 -22.76
C SER A 291 -12.54 15.31 -21.81
N PRO A 292 -11.22 15.36 -21.54
CA PRO A 292 -10.57 14.41 -20.64
C PRO A 292 -10.86 14.69 -19.15
N LYS A 293 -11.50 15.82 -18.82
CA LYS A 293 -11.67 16.29 -17.43
C LYS A 293 -12.43 15.29 -16.57
N LEU A 294 -13.54 14.76 -17.08
CA LEU A 294 -14.38 13.81 -16.34
C LEU A 294 -13.65 12.48 -16.13
N PHE A 295 -12.98 11.97 -17.17
CA PHE A 295 -12.19 10.75 -17.07
C PHE A 295 -11.04 10.89 -16.05
N ASN A 296 -10.31 12.01 -16.08
CA ASN A 296 -9.24 12.28 -15.12
C ASN A 296 -9.77 12.39 -13.68
N LEU A 297 -10.93 13.03 -13.48
CA LEU A 297 -11.59 13.09 -12.18
C LEU A 297 -11.94 11.69 -11.65
N MET A 298 -12.58 10.87 -12.48
CA MET A 298 -13.02 9.52 -12.10
C MET A 298 -11.85 8.58 -11.84
N THR A 299 -10.79 8.65 -12.64
CA THR A 299 -9.57 7.87 -12.40
C THR A 299 -8.88 8.29 -11.10
N ARG A 300 -8.78 9.59 -10.80
CA ARG A 300 -8.27 10.08 -9.51
C ARG A 300 -9.11 9.58 -8.33
N LEU A 301 -10.44 9.64 -8.45
CA LEU A 301 -11.35 9.14 -7.42
C LEU A 301 -11.13 7.65 -7.12
N ARG A 302 -11.02 6.81 -8.16
CA ARG A 302 -10.76 5.37 -8.02
C ARG A 302 -9.39 5.06 -7.45
N ASP A 303 -8.35 5.74 -7.94
CA ASP A 303 -6.97 5.52 -7.49
C ASP A 303 -6.82 5.96 -6.01
N PHE A 304 -7.41 7.09 -5.62
CA PHE A 304 -7.37 7.56 -4.22
C PHE A 304 -8.20 6.68 -3.30
N ALA A 305 -9.39 6.24 -3.74
CA ALA A 305 -10.22 5.31 -2.97
C ALA A 305 -9.48 4.00 -2.63
N THR A 306 -8.66 3.51 -3.57
CA THR A 306 -7.81 2.32 -3.39
C THR A 306 -6.77 2.52 -2.29
N VAL A 307 -6.07 3.66 -2.30
CA VAL A 307 -5.05 3.99 -1.29
C VAL A 307 -5.67 4.23 0.09
N ILE A 308 -6.81 4.90 0.14
CA ILE A 308 -7.56 5.15 1.38
C ILE A 308 -8.05 3.83 1.97
N GLU A 309 -8.59 2.93 1.14
CA GLU A 309 -9.04 1.62 1.58
C GLU A 309 -7.89 0.79 2.16
N ALA A 310 -6.73 0.75 1.50
CA ALA A 310 -5.55 0.08 2.04
C ALA A 310 -5.13 0.66 3.40
N ASN A 311 -5.11 1.98 3.55
CA ASN A 311 -4.78 2.64 4.81
C ASN A 311 -5.81 2.32 5.92
N GLN A 312 -7.10 2.31 5.59
CA GLN A 312 -8.17 1.97 6.52
C GLN A 312 -8.11 0.49 6.93
N ALA A 313 -7.91 -0.42 5.99
CA ALA A 313 -7.73 -1.85 6.25
C ALA A 313 -6.54 -2.11 7.19
N MET A 314 -5.39 -1.46 6.93
CA MET A 314 -4.22 -1.53 7.80
C MET A 314 -4.50 -1.03 9.22
N LYS A 315 -5.20 0.11 9.36
CA LYS A 315 -5.57 0.67 10.68
C LYS A 315 -6.58 -0.20 11.42
N ALA A 316 -7.48 -0.86 10.70
CA ALA A 316 -8.46 -1.79 11.24
C ALA A 316 -7.83 -3.15 11.62
N GLY A 317 -6.63 -3.45 11.13
CA GLY A 317 -6.03 -4.77 11.23
C GLY A 317 -6.74 -5.80 10.35
N ASP A 318 -7.36 -5.41 9.24
CA ASP A 318 -8.03 -6.34 8.32
C ASP A 318 -7.09 -6.73 7.17
N ILE A 319 -6.44 -7.89 7.34
CA ILE A 319 -5.46 -8.43 6.41
C ILE A 319 -6.15 -8.84 5.10
N GLY A 320 -7.35 -9.41 5.19
CA GLY A 320 -8.12 -9.83 4.02
C GLY A 320 -8.47 -8.65 3.10
N ARG A 321 -8.94 -7.54 3.69
CA ARG A 321 -9.18 -6.29 2.94
C ARG A 321 -7.92 -5.76 2.30
N LEU A 322 -6.79 -5.78 3.01
CA LEU A 322 -5.51 -5.31 2.49
C LEU A 322 -5.01 -6.16 1.30
N LEU A 323 -5.13 -7.49 1.40
CA LEU A 323 -4.75 -8.42 0.33
C LEU A 323 -5.57 -8.19 -0.94
N ASN A 324 -6.88 -7.93 -0.81
CA ASN A 324 -7.73 -7.59 -1.96
C ASN A 324 -7.23 -6.33 -2.69
N ILE A 325 -6.82 -5.30 -1.93
CA ILE A 325 -6.26 -4.08 -2.52
C ILE A 325 -4.92 -4.35 -3.20
N TRP A 326 -4.03 -5.13 -2.58
CA TRP A 326 -2.74 -5.46 -3.21
C TRP A 326 -2.91 -6.28 -4.48
N ARG A 327 -3.88 -7.20 -4.55
CA ARG A 327 -4.21 -7.90 -5.79
C ARG A 327 -4.64 -6.91 -6.87
N ARG A 328 -5.52 -5.95 -6.53
CA ARG A 328 -5.94 -4.88 -7.44
C ARG A 328 -4.79 -4.01 -7.95
N CYS A 329 -3.79 -3.77 -7.10
CA CYS A 329 -2.59 -3.00 -7.45
C CYS A 329 -1.52 -3.83 -8.20
N SER A 330 -1.65 -5.15 -8.28
CA SER A 330 -0.64 -6.03 -8.87
C SER A 330 -0.39 -5.74 -10.37
N PRO A 331 -1.43 -5.55 -11.22
CA PRO A 331 -1.21 -5.18 -12.63
C PRO A 331 -0.55 -3.81 -12.80
N THR A 332 -0.77 -2.88 -11.88
CA THR A 332 -0.13 -1.55 -11.88
C THR A 332 1.32 -1.58 -11.41
N CYS A 333 1.74 -2.58 -10.62
CA CYS A 333 3.14 -2.77 -10.23
C CYS A 333 4.00 -3.40 -11.34
N SER A 334 3.40 -4.01 -12.37
CA SER A 334 4.10 -4.63 -13.50
C SER A 334 4.56 -3.68 -14.63
N LEU A 335 4.33 -2.36 -14.52
CA LEU A 335 4.73 -1.38 -15.53
C LEU A 335 5.47 -0.20 -14.85
N PRO A 336 6.79 0.05 -15.05
CA PRO A 336 7.74 -0.54 -15.99
C PRO A 336 8.97 -1.18 -15.30
N CYS A 337 9.08 -2.52 -15.33
CA CYS A 337 10.40 -3.15 -15.36
C CYS A 337 10.87 -3.17 -16.82
N ASN A 338 11.70 -2.20 -17.19
CA ASN A 338 12.33 -2.13 -18.50
C ASN A 338 13.19 -3.41 -18.71
N PRO A 339 12.96 -4.23 -19.75
CA PRO A 339 13.72 -5.45 -19.98
C PRO A 339 14.99 -5.13 -20.78
N THR A 340 15.99 -4.57 -20.11
CA THR A 340 17.36 -4.53 -20.65
C THR A 340 18.35 -4.87 -19.54
N PHE A 341 18.49 -6.17 -19.28
CA PHE A 341 19.73 -6.71 -18.74
C PHE A 341 20.68 -6.94 -19.92
N PRO A 342 21.82 -6.24 -20.03
CA PRO A 342 22.93 -6.73 -20.83
C PRO A 342 23.69 -7.82 -20.05
N PRO A 343 24.28 -8.80 -20.73
CA PRO A 343 25.06 -9.86 -20.10
C PRO A 343 26.33 -9.29 -19.46
N CYS A 344 26.71 -9.84 -18.32
CA CYS A 344 27.95 -9.54 -17.62
C CYS A 344 29.17 -9.77 -18.53
N HIS A 345 29.72 -8.69 -19.08
CA HIS A 345 31.12 -8.59 -19.44
C HIS A 345 31.67 -7.23 -19.01
N THR A 346 32.60 -7.29 -18.05
CA THR A 346 33.65 -6.30 -17.75
C THR A 346 33.66 -5.04 -18.61
N LYS A 347 33.14 -3.94 -18.04
CA LYS A 347 33.79 -2.62 -17.97
C LYS A 347 32.92 -1.68 -17.12
N TRP A 348 33.41 -1.41 -15.92
CA TRP A 348 32.96 -0.31 -15.08
C TRP A 348 33.25 1.00 -15.81
N THR A 349 32.21 1.65 -16.34
CA THR A 349 32.12 3.12 -16.51
C THR A 349 30.74 3.48 -17.04
N THR A 350 29.83 3.91 -16.16
CA THR A 350 29.15 5.23 -16.20
C THR A 350 27.90 5.29 -15.29
N ARG A 351 28.01 6.17 -14.28
CA ARG A 351 26.95 6.89 -13.53
C ARG A 351 25.78 6.09 -12.95
N SER A 352 26.10 5.30 -11.93
CA SER A 352 25.26 5.22 -10.73
C SER A 352 25.18 6.59 -10.06
N PHE A 353 24.02 7.23 -10.04
CA PHE A 353 23.76 8.33 -9.10
C PHE A 353 23.58 7.72 -7.71
N CYS A 354 24.70 7.57 -7.01
CA CYS A 354 24.74 7.30 -5.58
C CYS A 354 25.06 8.63 -4.86
N GLY A 355 24.18 9.03 -3.93
CA GLY A 355 24.47 9.88 -2.77
C GLY A 355 24.74 11.38 -2.99
N GLN A 356 23.94 12.23 -2.34
CA GLN A 356 24.43 13.39 -1.58
C GLN A 356 23.35 13.90 -0.63
N GLY A 357 23.73 14.07 0.64
CA GLY A 357 22.93 14.78 1.63
C GLY A 357 22.98 16.29 1.37
N PHE A 358 21.99 17.00 1.92
CA PHE A 358 22.15 18.40 2.25
C PHE A 358 21.50 18.69 3.60
N LEU A 359 22.30 19.34 4.44
CA LEU A 359 21.94 19.98 5.69
C LEU A 359 20.80 20.98 5.48
N ALA A 360 19.78 20.90 6.33
CA ALA A 360 19.09 22.02 6.97
C ALA A 360 18.33 21.46 8.17
#